data_AF-K2BZT2-F1
#
_entry.id   AF-K2BZT2-F1
#
_cell.length_a   1.000
_cell.length_b   1.000
_cell.length_c   1.000
_cell.angle_alpha   90.00
_cell.angle_beta   90.00
_cell.angle_gamma   90.00
#
_symmetry.space_group_name_H-M   'P 1'
#
loop_
_entity.id
_entity.type
_entity.pdbx_description
1 polymer ?
#
loop_
_entity_poly.entity_id
_entity_poly.type
_entity_poly.pdbx_seq_one_letter_code
_entity_poly.pdbx_strand_id
1 'polypeptide(L)'
;IQKKNGGLSSARNAGIRISASDYIAFLDADDVWVEDKLAWQLALFTSSFDKTLGIVYGRYSLIDEHGHEIREPYYNPDVCLSGHVFSDLLGSNKICGSGSAVLIKRECFDYVGYFDESLGAAEDWDMWLRLAEMYTFNYVDRVIVRIRRHGASMQQNQKIFFLNQLAFYRKWSFKLPERNCAGNEWAMFLVNRFLHSIRHIYFNPIFVTEILLMSKDEKRKIFWKSHNSFFLSVWGRVVEILLHKWNKYQETV
;
A
#
# COMPACT_ATOMS: atom_id res chain seq x y z
N ILE A 1 0.77 -26.29 -3.20
CA ILE A 1 0.79 -26.47 -1.72
C ILE A 1 -0.64 -26.39 -1.20
N GLN A 2 -1.01 -27.24 -0.24
CA GLN A 2 -2.28 -27.12 0.48
C GLN A 2 -1.97 -26.78 1.93
N LYS A 3 -2.61 -25.74 2.48
CA LYS A 3 -2.47 -25.32 3.88
C LYS A 3 -3.81 -24.84 4.42
N LYS A 4 -3.92 -24.78 5.75
CA LYS A 4 -5.05 -24.10 6.42
C LYS A 4 -5.10 -22.63 5.98
N ASN A 5 -6.31 -22.13 5.74
CA ASN A 5 -6.52 -20.72 5.38
C ASN A 5 -5.93 -19.80 6.47
N GLY A 6 -5.07 -18.88 6.04
CA GLY A 6 -4.46 -17.84 6.89
C GLY A 6 -4.46 -16.48 6.22
N GLY A 7 -5.30 -16.27 5.20
CA GLY A 7 -5.33 -15.04 4.41
C GLY A 7 -4.26 -14.94 3.33
N LEU A 8 -4.31 -13.83 2.58
CA LEU A 8 -3.53 -13.56 1.38
C LEU A 8 -2.02 -13.51 1.66
N SER A 9 -1.58 -12.75 2.66
CA SER A 9 -0.18 -12.69 3.09
C SER A 9 0.38 -14.07 3.42
N SER A 10 -0.40 -14.91 4.13
CA SER A 10 0.02 -16.25 4.51
C SER A 10 0.19 -17.18 3.30
N ALA A 11 -0.67 -17.04 2.29
CA ALA A 11 -0.56 -17.77 1.04
C ALA A 11 0.68 -17.32 0.23
N ARG A 12 0.89 -16.00 0.08
CA ARG A 12 2.07 -15.43 -0.58
C ARG A 12 3.36 -15.88 0.10
N ASN A 13 3.43 -15.77 1.43
CA ASN A 13 4.58 -16.19 2.22
C ASN A 13 4.91 -17.67 2.06
N ALA A 14 3.89 -18.53 2.08
CA ALA A 14 4.08 -19.96 1.86
C ALA A 14 4.67 -20.23 0.47
N GLY A 15 4.17 -19.54 -0.57
CA GLY A 15 4.70 -19.63 -1.94
C GLY A 15 6.16 -19.16 -2.05
N ILE A 16 6.52 -18.03 -1.44
CA ILE A 16 7.90 -17.50 -1.46
C ILE A 16 8.87 -18.51 -0.84
N ARG A 17 8.50 -19.07 0.33
CA ARG A 17 9.36 -19.99 1.11
C ARG A 17 9.66 -21.29 0.38
N ILE A 18 8.74 -21.80 -0.44
CA ILE A 18 8.95 -23.06 -1.18
C ILE A 18 9.51 -22.84 -2.59
N SER A 19 9.44 -21.62 -3.11
CA SER A 19 10.01 -21.30 -4.41
C SER A 19 11.54 -21.39 -4.34
N ALA A 20 12.18 -21.83 -5.43
CA ALA A 20 13.63 -21.90 -5.56
C ALA A 20 14.20 -20.88 -6.57
N SER A 21 13.35 -20.09 -7.23
CA SER A 21 13.75 -19.16 -8.29
C SER A 21 14.35 -17.87 -7.75
N ASP A 22 15.27 -17.25 -8.49
CA ASP A 22 15.89 -15.95 -8.13
C ASP A 22 14.89 -14.79 -8.19
N TYR A 23 13.80 -14.95 -8.92
CA TYR A 23 12.72 -13.98 -9.04
C TYR A 23 11.41 -14.58 -8.54
N ILE A 24 10.63 -13.76 -7.85
CA ILE A 24 9.30 -14.07 -7.35
C ILE A 24 8.29 -13.19 -8.07
N ALA A 25 7.26 -13.83 -8.61
CA ALA A 25 6.07 -13.16 -9.13
C ALA A 25 4.83 -13.75 -8.45
N PHE A 26 3.80 -12.94 -8.28
CA PHE A 26 2.51 -13.36 -7.74
C PHE A 26 1.47 -13.39 -8.85
N LEU A 27 0.47 -14.27 -8.70
CA LEU A 27 -0.71 -14.28 -9.53
C LEU A 27 -1.90 -14.58 -8.63
N ASP A 28 -2.67 -13.54 -8.34
CA ASP A 28 -3.92 -13.66 -7.60
C ASP A 28 -4.93 -14.46 -8.45
N ALA A 29 -5.83 -15.19 -7.79
CA ALA A 29 -6.64 -16.22 -8.45
C ALA A 29 -7.66 -15.68 -9.47
N ASP A 30 -7.96 -14.38 -9.39
CA ASP A 30 -8.88 -13.64 -10.24
C ASP A 30 -8.18 -12.77 -11.28
N ASP A 31 -6.85 -12.66 -11.23
CA ASP A 31 -6.06 -11.87 -12.17
C ASP A 31 -5.58 -12.69 -13.38
N VAL A 32 -5.25 -11.97 -14.46
CA VAL A 32 -4.71 -12.57 -15.69
C VAL A 32 -3.43 -11.86 -16.12
N TRP A 33 -2.32 -12.59 -16.21
CA TRP A 33 -1.11 -12.09 -16.85
C TRP A 33 -1.25 -12.01 -18.37
N VAL A 34 -0.61 -11.01 -18.98
CA VAL A 34 -0.34 -11.06 -20.42
C VAL A 34 0.87 -11.96 -20.69
N GLU A 35 0.92 -12.56 -21.88
CA GLU A 35 1.90 -13.57 -22.26
C GLU A 35 3.35 -13.12 -22.03
N ASP A 36 3.69 -11.89 -22.44
CA ASP A 36 5.06 -11.37 -22.39
C ASP A 36 5.47 -10.71 -21.06
N LYS A 37 4.60 -10.72 -20.04
CA LYS A 37 4.83 -10.02 -18.77
C LYS A 37 6.22 -10.28 -18.19
N LEU A 38 6.55 -11.56 -18.01
CA LEU A 38 7.81 -11.96 -17.37
C LEU A 38 9.00 -11.60 -18.24
N ALA A 39 8.90 -11.76 -19.57
CA ALA A 39 9.97 -11.41 -20.49
C ALA A 39 10.30 -9.91 -20.42
N TRP A 40 9.29 -9.04 -20.42
CA TRP A 40 9.50 -7.59 -20.30
C TRP A 40 10.09 -7.19 -18.94
N GLN A 41 9.62 -7.81 -17.85
CA GLN A 41 10.14 -7.50 -16.51
C GLN A 41 11.58 -7.99 -16.32
N LEU A 42 11.90 -9.20 -16.80
CA LEU A 42 13.25 -9.76 -16.75
C LEU A 42 14.23 -8.95 -17.61
N ALA A 43 13.80 -8.48 -18.79
CA ALA A 43 14.64 -7.63 -19.64
C ALA A 43 15.15 -6.39 -18.89
N LEU A 44 14.31 -5.75 -18.08
CA LEU A 44 14.69 -4.59 -17.26
C LEU A 44 15.68 -4.94 -16.15
N PHE A 45 15.58 -6.12 -15.54
CA PHE A 45 16.60 -6.59 -14.60
C PHE A 45 17.93 -6.87 -15.29
N THR A 46 17.90 -7.55 -16.44
CA THR A 46 19.12 -7.93 -17.18
C THR A 46 19.84 -6.74 -17.79
N SER A 47 19.11 -5.72 -18.26
CA SER A 47 19.69 -4.51 -18.85
C SER A 47 20.10 -3.45 -17.83
N SER A 48 19.79 -3.63 -16.55
CA SER A 48 20.05 -2.62 -15.51
C SER A 48 21.51 -2.65 -15.05
N PHE A 49 22.15 -1.47 -15.05
CA PHE A 49 23.43 -1.26 -14.37
C PHE A 49 23.26 -1.03 -12.86
N ASP A 50 22.06 -0.66 -12.42
CA ASP A 50 21.73 -0.47 -11.02
C ASP A 50 21.58 -1.82 -10.31
N LYS A 51 22.56 -2.15 -9.45
CA LYS A 51 22.59 -3.38 -8.67
C LYS A 51 21.56 -3.39 -7.54
N THR A 52 21.05 -2.22 -7.15
CA THR A 52 20.02 -2.07 -6.12
C THR A 52 18.61 -2.23 -6.67
N LEU A 53 18.44 -2.44 -7.99
CA LEU A 53 17.14 -2.75 -8.58
C LEU A 53 16.62 -4.07 -8.00
N GLY A 54 15.58 -3.98 -7.17
CA GLY A 54 14.99 -5.12 -6.46
C GLY A 54 13.64 -5.55 -7.00
N ILE A 55 12.92 -4.64 -7.65
CA ILE A 55 11.54 -4.86 -8.08
C ILE A 55 11.26 -4.16 -9.41
N VAL A 56 10.56 -4.89 -10.28
CA VAL A 56 10.01 -4.38 -11.53
C VAL A 56 8.52 -4.61 -11.52
N TYR A 57 7.73 -3.58 -11.79
CA TYR A 57 6.27 -3.67 -11.89
C TYR A 57 5.79 -3.18 -13.26
N GLY A 58 4.48 -3.13 -13.48
CA GLY A 58 3.93 -2.57 -14.71
C GLY A 58 2.46 -2.22 -14.55
N ARG A 59 1.87 -1.68 -15.62
CA ARG A 59 0.48 -1.25 -15.61
C ARG A 59 -0.46 -2.45 -15.55
N TYR A 60 -1.67 -2.18 -15.10
CA TYR A 60 -2.78 -3.11 -15.19
C TYR A 60 -3.95 -2.47 -15.94
N SER A 61 -4.85 -3.31 -16.42
CA SER A 61 -6.18 -2.93 -16.88
C SER A 61 -7.23 -3.64 -16.03
N LEU A 62 -8.47 -3.18 -16.08
CA LEU A 62 -9.60 -3.80 -15.39
C LEU A 62 -10.43 -4.60 -16.37
N ILE A 63 -10.87 -5.79 -15.95
CA ILE A 63 -11.79 -6.64 -16.71
C ILE A 63 -12.99 -7.04 -15.86
N ASP A 64 -14.15 -7.26 -16.50
CA ASP A 64 -15.35 -7.78 -15.84
C ASP A 64 -15.25 -9.28 -15.59
N GLU A 65 -16.31 -9.89 -15.04
CA GLU A 65 -16.39 -11.34 -14.79
C GLU A 65 -16.34 -12.20 -16.07
N HIS A 66 -16.62 -11.60 -17.23
CA HIS A 66 -16.54 -12.25 -18.54
C HIS A 66 -15.21 -11.99 -19.25
N GLY A 67 -14.34 -11.16 -18.69
CA GLY A 67 -13.03 -10.80 -19.24
C GLY A 67 -13.05 -9.63 -20.22
N HIS A 68 -14.16 -8.91 -20.35
CA HIS A 68 -14.22 -7.68 -21.15
C HIS A 68 -13.57 -6.53 -20.41
N GLU A 69 -12.85 -5.66 -21.14
CA GLU A 69 -12.23 -4.49 -20.54
C GLU A 69 -13.27 -3.52 -19.97
N ILE A 70 -13.02 -3.11 -18.73
CA ILE A 70 -13.77 -2.03 -18.07
C ILE A 70 -12.98 -0.73 -18.27
N ARG A 71 -13.53 0.18 -19.05
CA ARG A 71 -13.00 1.55 -19.19
C ARG A 71 -13.49 2.41 -18.03
N GLU A 72 -12.75 2.39 -16.91
CA GLU A 72 -13.04 3.28 -15.79
C GLU A 72 -12.23 4.59 -15.85
N PRO A 73 -12.81 5.73 -15.44
CA PRO A 73 -12.09 7.01 -15.31
C PRO A 73 -11.04 7.01 -14.18
N TYR A 74 -11.04 6.01 -13.30
CA TYR A 74 -10.07 5.82 -12.22
C TYR A 74 -8.89 4.92 -12.61
N TYR A 75 -8.63 4.81 -13.91
CA TYR A 75 -7.31 4.44 -14.41
C TYR A 75 -6.30 5.33 -13.66
N ASN A 76 -5.26 4.75 -13.07
CA ASN A 76 -4.10 5.52 -12.60
C ASN A 76 -2.96 5.18 -13.57
N PRO A 77 -2.96 5.75 -14.80
CA PRO A 77 -2.04 5.37 -15.88
C PRO A 77 -0.65 5.97 -15.70
N ASP A 78 -0.51 6.98 -14.83
CA ASP A 78 0.53 8.00 -14.99
C ASP A 78 1.69 7.86 -14.01
N VAL A 79 1.61 6.92 -13.06
CA VAL A 79 2.64 6.81 -12.03
C VAL A 79 3.64 5.73 -12.41
N CYS A 80 4.51 6.10 -13.33
CA CYS A 80 5.64 5.33 -13.86
C CYS A 80 6.91 5.64 -13.03
N LEU A 81 6.90 5.26 -11.76
CA LEU A 81 7.99 5.54 -10.83
C LEU A 81 9.15 4.55 -11.00
N SER A 82 10.36 5.09 -11.05
CA SER A 82 11.62 4.35 -11.08
C SER A 82 12.65 4.98 -10.14
N GLY A 83 13.64 4.20 -9.72
CA GLY A 83 14.68 4.64 -8.79
C GLY A 83 14.24 4.52 -7.33
N HIS A 84 14.61 5.51 -6.50
CA HIS A 84 14.25 5.55 -5.09
C HIS A 84 12.85 6.16 -4.90
N VAL A 85 11.85 5.29 -4.76
CA VAL A 85 10.42 5.68 -4.79
C VAL A 85 9.77 5.75 -3.40
N PHE A 86 10.54 5.61 -2.32
CA PHE A 86 9.98 5.54 -0.96
C PHE A 86 9.05 6.72 -0.66
N SER A 87 9.52 7.94 -0.88
CA SER A 87 8.74 9.17 -0.66
C SER A 87 7.50 9.23 -1.55
N ASP A 88 7.55 8.67 -2.76
CA ASP A 88 6.40 8.63 -3.67
C ASP A 88 5.31 7.67 -3.20
N LEU A 89 5.70 6.61 -2.49
CA LEU A 89 4.81 5.62 -1.89
C LEU A 89 4.31 6.04 -0.51
N LEU A 90 4.88 7.08 0.10
CA LEU A 90 4.35 7.64 1.33
C LEU A 90 2.98 8.28 1.07
N GLY A 91 1.97 7.77 1.77
CA GLY A 91 0.59 8.21 1.67
C GLY A 91 -0.25 7.51 0.60
N SER A 92 0.32 6.88 -0.43
CA SER A 92 -0.45 6.08 -1.40
C SER A 92 0.32 4.85 -1.87
N ASN A 93 -0.37 3.72 -1.98
CA ASN A 93 0.13 2.66 -2.84
C ASN A 93 0.00 3.11 -4.31
N LYS A 94 1.13 3.33 -5.00
CA LYS A 94 1.19 3.76 -6.41
C LYS A 94 1.87 2.74 -7.34
N ILE A 95 2.30 1.59 -6.81
CA ILE A 95 3.06 0.59 -7.59
C ILE A 95 2.11 -0.19 -8.49
N CYS A 96 1.11 -0.86 -7.93
CA CYS A 96 0.22 -1.70 -8.71
C CYS A 96 -1.13 -1.86 -8.03
N GLY A 97 -2.19 -2.04 -8.83
CA GLY A 97 -3.53 -2.34 -8.34
C GLY A 97 -3.66 -3.73 -7.72
N SER A 98 -2.67 -4.60 -7.95
CA SER A 98 -2.58 -5.96 -7.41
C SER A 98 -1.11 -6.40 -7.36
N GLY A 99 -0.76 -7.22 -6.35
CA GLY A 99 0.52 -7.92 -6.27
C GLY A 99 0.83 -8.76 -7.50
N SER A 100 -0.15 -9.08 -8.35
CA SER A 100 0.06 -9.79 -9.62
C SER A 100 0.97 -9.04 -10.59
N ALA A 101 1.06 -7.71 -10.51
CA ALA A 101 1.78 -6.89 -11.48
C ALA A 101 3.26 -6.65 -11.15
N VAL A 102 3.84 -7.39 -10.21
CA VAL A 102 5.26 -7.22 -9.80
C VAL A 102 6.09 -8.45 -10.14
N LEU A 103 7.39 -8.23 -10.24
CA LEU A 103 8.46 -9.23 -10.26
C LEU A 103 9.57 -8.72 -9.34
N ILE A 104 9.93 -9.50 -8.33
CA ILE A 104 10.82 -9.07 -7.25
C ILE A 104 11.95 -10.08 -7.13
N LYS A 105 13.19 -9.64 -6.89
CA LYS A 105 14.28 -10.56 -6.59
C LYS A 105 14.06 -11.24 -5.25
N ARG A 106 14.36 -12.54 -5.17
CA ARG A 106 14.28 -13.32 -3.92
C ARG A 106 15.06 -12.66 -2.78
N GLU A 107 16.28 -12.19 -3.07
CA GLU A 107 17.17 -11.58 -2.08
C GLU A 107 16.52 -10.41 -1.33
N CYS A 108 15.56 -9.72 -1.97
CA CYS A 108 14.82 -8.66 -1.33
C CYS A 108 13.97 -9.18 -0.17
N PHE A 109 13.30 -10.33 -0.31
CA PHE A 109 12.51 -10.95 0.77
C PHE A 109 13.41 -11.51 1.88
N ASP A 110 14.59 -12.02 1.53
CA ASP A 110 15.56 -12.48 2.52
C ASP A 110 16.06 -11.33 3.38
N TYR A 111 16.16 -10.13 2.81
CA TYR A 111 16.61 -8.92 3.51
C TYR A 111 15.49 -8.20 4.27
N VAL A 112 14.38 -7.84 3.61
CA VAL A 112 13.30 -7.05 4.24
C VAL A 112 12.28 -7.89 4.98
N GLY A 113 12.35 -9.22 4.87
CA GLY A 113 11.39 -10.16 5.39
C GLY A 113 10.15 -10.34 4.51
N TYR A 114 9.22 -11.17 4.99
CA TYR A 114 8.03 -11.60 4.26
C TYR A 114 6.84 -10.63 4.42
N PHE A 115 5.69 -10.93 3.81
CA PHE A 115 4.47 -10.14 4.04
C PHE A 115 4.04 -10.27 5.50
N ASP A 116 3.55 -9.16 6.06
CA ASP A 116 3.05 -9.15 7.43
C ASP A 116 1.66 -9.81 7.48
N GLU A 117 1.59 -11.01 8.04
CA GLU A 117 0.34 -11.79 8.15
C GLU A 117 -0.65 -11.19 9.16
N SER A 118 -0.24 -10.20 9.96
CA SER A 118 -1.13 -9.47 10.86
C SER A 118 -1.93 -8.35 10.16
N LEU A 119 -1.55 -7.98 8.93
CA LEU A 119 -2.25 -6.97 8.15
C LEU A 119 -3.40 -7.61 7.35
N GLY A 120 -4.63 -7.14 7.59
CA GLY A 120 -5.83 -7.60 6.88
C GLY A 120 -6.05 -6.97 5.50
N ALA A 121 -5.39 -5.85 5.21
CA ALA A 121 -5.17 -5.29 3.88
C ALA A 121 -4.01 -4.29 3.93
N ALA A 122 -3.65 -3.74 2.76
CA ALA A 122 -2.47 -2.89 2.57
C ALA A 122 -1.15 -3.61 2.89
N GLU A 123 -1.17 -4.94 2.93
CA GLU A 123 -0.01 -5.82 3.07
C GLU A 123 0.99 -5.62 1.92
N ASP A 124 0.47 -5.42 0.70
CA ASP A 124 1.28 -5.08 -0.47
C ASP A 124 1.95 -3.71 -0.30
N TRP A 125 1.20 -2.73 0.20
CA TRP A 125 1.74 -1.39 0.42
C TRP A 125 2.85 -1.37 1.48
N ASP A 126 2.67 -2.10 2.59
CA ASP A 126 3.71 -2.31 3.58
C ASP A 126 4.97 -2.96 2.99
N MET A 127 4.79 -3.98 2.15
CA MET A 127 5.90 -4.64 1.47
C MET A 127 6.63 -3.67 0.54
N TRP A 128 5.91 -2.92 -0.31
CA TRP A 128 6.51 -1.98 -1.26
C TRP A 128 7.31 -0.88 -0.55
N LEU A 129 6.84 -0.38 0.59
CA LEU A 129 7.59 0.61 1.36
C LEU A 129 8.86 0.04 1.97
N ARG A 130 8.81 -1.15 2.57
CA ARG A 130 10.02 -1.83 3.09
C ARG A 130 11.04 -2.08 1.98
N LEU A 131 10.58 -2.46 0.81
CA LEU A 131 11.45 -2.62 -0.36
C LEU A 131 12.03 -1.28 -0.81
N ALA A 132 11.23 -0.22 -0.87
CA ALA A 132 11.66 1.11 -1.30
C ALA A 132 12.66 1.79 -0.34
N GLU A 133 12.73 1.35 0.92
CA GLU A 133 13.78 1.79 1.86
C GLU A 133 15.18 1.28 1.47
N MET A 134 15.25 0.14 0.77
CA MET A 134 16.50 -0.61 0.58
C MET A 134 16.88 -0.79 -0.90
N TYR A 135 15.89 -0.77 -1.79
CA TYR A 135 16.04 -1.12 -3.19
C TYR A 135 15.42 -0.05 -4.09
N THR A 136 15.91 0.03 -5.32
CA THR A 136 15.29 0.82 -6.37
C THR A 136 14.25 0.01 -7.13
N PHE A 137 13.34 0.76 -7.75
CA PHE A 137 12.22 0.23 -8.51
C PHE A 137 12.44 0.54 -9.99
N ASN A 138 11.90 -0.30 -10.87
CA ASN A 138 11.73 0.02 -12.28
C ASN A 138 10.35 -0.46 -12.75
N TYR A 139 9.95 -0.10 -13.95
CA TYR A 139 8.61 -0.40 -14.45
C TYR A 139 8.61 -0.72 -15.94
N VAL A 140 7.66 -1.56 -16.33
CA VAL A 140 7.29 -1.81 -17.72
C VAL A 140 6.16 -0.86 -18.08
N ASP A 141 6.38 -0.01 -19.08
CA ASP A 141 5.40 0.98 -19.59
C ASP A 141 4.29 0.34 -20.45
N ARG A 142 3.74 -0.80 -19.99
CA ARG A 142 2.71 -1.59 -20.70
C ARG A 142 1.75 -2.21 -19.70
N VAL A 143 0.55 -2.52 -20.17
CA VAL A 143 -0.38 -3.37 -19.42
C VAL A 143 0.19 -4.78 -19.40
N ILE A 144 0.53 -5.25 -18.19
CA ILE A 144 1.09 -6.59 -17.97
C ILE A 144 0.15 -7.52 -17.20
N VAL A 145 -0.87 -6.95 -16.56
CA VAL A 145 -1.90 -7.68 -15.81
C VAL A 145 -3.28 -7.13 -16.15
N ARG A 146 -4.27 -8.01 -16.19
CA ARG A 146 -5.69 -7.67 -16.23
C ARG A 146 -6.31 -8.10 -14.91
N ILE A 147 -6.83 -7.15 -14.14
CA ILE A 147 -7.41 -7.38 -12.82
C ILE A 147 -8.91 -7.53 -12.98
N ARG A 148 -9.46 -8.63 -12.47
CA ARG A 148 -10.90 -8.88 -12.56
C ARG A 148 -11.64 -8.15 -11.45
N ARG A 149 -12.67 -7.40 -11.82
CA ARG A 149 -13.60 -6.79 -10.86
C ARG A 149 -14.91 -7.55 -10.84
N HIS A 150 -15.28 -8.00 -9.66
CA HIS A 150 -16.60 -8.52 -9.33
C HIS A 150 -17.21 -7.66 -8.20
N GLY A 151 -18.54 -7.61 -8.11
CA GLY A 151 -19.27 -6.79 -7.11
C GLY A 151 -19.04 -7.17 -5.63
N ALA A 152 -18.29 -8.23 -5.37
CA ALA A 152 -17.87 -8.67 -4.04
C ALA A 152 -16.35 -8.52 -3.81
N SER A 153 -15.63 -7.82 -4.70
CA SER A 153 -14.18 -7.67 -4.61
C SER A 153 -13.78 -6.95 -3.31
N MET A 154 -12.69 -7.41 -2.68
CA MET A 154 -12.20 -6.86 -1.42
C MET A 154 -11.86 -5.36 -1.52
N GLN A 155 -11.54 -4.89 -2.73
CA GLN A 155 -11.31 -3.49 -3.06
C GLN A 155 -12.56 -2.60 -2.92
N GLN A 156 -13.78 -3.16 -3.01
CA GLN A 156 -15.03 -2.39 -2.88
C GLN A 156 -15.47 -2.20 -1.43
N ASN A 157 -14.90 -2.93 -0.47
CA ASN A 157 -15.26 -2.77 0.93
C ASN A 157 -14.50 -1.57 1.55
N GLN A 158 -15.01 -0.36 1.29
CA GLN A 158 -14.44 0.91 1.74
C GLN A 158 -14.12 0.95 3.25
N LYS A 159 -14.93 0.24 4.05
CA LYS A 159 -14.78 0.11 5.49
C LYS A 159 -13.55 -0.72 5.88
N ILE A 160 -13.35 -1.87 5.24
CA ILE A 160 -12.16 -2.72 5.45
C ILE A 160 -10.91 -2.00 4.95
N PHE A 161 -11.00 -1.37 3.78
CA PHE A 161 -9.90 -0.56 3.23
C PHE A 161 -9.45 0.54 4.20
N PHE A 162 -10.40 1.20 4.86
CA PHE A 162 -10.11 2.25 5.83
C PHE A 162 -9.43 1.75 7.10
N LEU A 163 -9.95 0.70 7.74
CA LEU A 163 -9.38 0.14 8.96
C LEU A 163 -7.96 -0.37 8.71
N ASN A 164 -7.72 -0.93 7.53
CA ASN A 164 -6.39 -1.38 7.14
C ASN A 164 -5.44 -0.23 6.81
N GLN A 165 -5.92 0.86 6.20
CA GLN A 165 -5.12 2.10 6.11
C GLN A 165 -4.74 2.65 7.48
N LEU A 166 -5.64 2.59 8.47
CA LEU A 166 -5.34 2.97 9.85
C LEU A 166 -4.28 2.08 10.48
N ALA A 167 -4.39 0.75 10.32
CA ALA A 167 -3.40 -0.20 10.81
C ALA A 167 -2.02 0.04 10.15
N PHE A 168 -2.02 0.32 8.85
CA PHE A 168 -0.83 0.71 8.10
C PHE A 168 -0.21 2.00 8.65
N TYR A 169 -0.99 3.08 8.80
CA TYR A 169 -0.49 4.34 9.36
C TYR A 169 -0.03 4.18 10.81
N ARG A 170 -0.66 3.31 11.59
CA ARG A 170 -0.18 2.95 12.93
C ARG A 170 1.20 2.30 12.82
N LYS A 171 1.39 1.29 11.97
CA LYS A 171 2.67 0.60 11.80
C LYS A 171 3.79 1.54 11.34
N TRP A 172 3.51 2.39 10.37
CA TRP A 172 4.51 3.26 9.77
C TRP A 172 4.73 4.57 10.54
N SER A 173 3.73 5.12 11.25
CA SER A 173 3.92 6.35 12.03
C SER A 173 5.04 6.20 13.06
N PHE A 174 5.11 5.08 13.79
CA PHE A 174 6.19 4.83 14.76
C PHE A 174 7.57 4.57 14.13
N LYS A 175 7.64 4.22 12.85
CA LYS A 175 8.90 4.03 12.10
C LYS A 175 9.39 5.32 11.41
N LEU A 176 8.53 6.33 11.30
CA LEU A 176 8.80 7.56 10.56
C LEU A 176 9.64 8.66 11.25
N PRO A 177 10.24 8.53 12.46
CA PRO A 177 11.13 9.57 12.98
C PRO A 177 12.60 9.13 13.04
N GLU A 178 13.42 9.56 12.06
CA GLU A 178 14.87 9.88 12.19
C GLU A 178 15.55 10.16 10.85
N ARG A 179 15.01 9.67 9.73
CA ARG A 179 15.65 9.85 8.41
C ARG A 179 15.20 11.16 7.77
N ASN A 180 16.19 11.89 7.24
CA ASN A 180 16.25 13.24 6.64
C ASN A 180 15.20 13.63 5.56
N CYS A 181 14.00 13.04 5.55
CA CYS A 181 12.95 13.36 4.61
C CYS A 181 12.16 14.59 5.12
N ALA A 182 12.74 15.78 4.94
CA ALA A 182 12.07 17.07 4.83
C ALA A 182 10.92 17.39 5.83
N GLY A 183 11.20 17.48 7.14
CA GLY A 183 10.40 18.27 8.09
C GLY A 183 8.93 17.86 8.33
N ASN A 184 8.29 18.55 9.27
CA ASN A 184 6.94 18.28 9.78
C ASN A 184 5.79 18.44 8.75
N GLU A 185 6.08 18.68 7.46
CA GLU A 185 5.07 18.81 6.40
C GLU A 185 4.53 17.44 5.95
N TRP A 186 5.29 16.37 6.13
CA TRP A 186 4.88 14.99 5.76
C TRP A 186 3.88 14.38 6.72
N ALA A 187 4.10 14.57 8.03
CA ALA A 187 3.13 14.25 9.05
C ALA A 187 1.77 14.91 8.75
N MET A 188 1.80 16.17 8.33
CA MET A 188 0.62 16.91 7.87
C MET A 188 0.02 16.37 6.58
N PHE A 189 0.82 15.91 5.62
CA PHE A 189 0.31 15.26 4.40
C PHE A 189 -0.41 13.94 4.71
N LEU A 190 0.18 13.09 5.55
CA LEU A 190 -0.43 11.83 5.99
C LEU A 190 -1.71 12.09 6.79
N VAL A 191 -1.69 13.07 7.70
CA VAL A 191 -2.88 13.53 8.43
C VAL A 191 -3.94 14.05 7.47
N ASN A 192 -3.61 14.93 6.53
CA ASN A 192 -4.58 15.49 5.58
C ASN A 192 -5.19 14.40 4.69
N ARG A 193 -4.40 13.42 4.26
CA ARG A 193 -4.89 12.31 3.45
C ARG A 193 -5.75 11.34 4.27
N PHE A 194 -5.37 11.07 5.51
CA PHE A 194 -6.20 10.34 6.45
C PHE A 194 -7.54 11.06 6.70
N LEU A 195 -7.51 12.37 6.94
CA LEU A 195 -8.70 13.21 7.09
C LEU A 195 -9.57 13.21 5.82
N HIS A 196 -8.96 13.15 4.65
CA HIS A 196 -9.66 13.01 3.38
C HIS A 196 -10.31 11.62 3.23
N SER A 197 -9.62 10.54 3.62
CA SER A 197 -10.16 9.18 3.53
C SER A 197 -11.29 8.92 4.52
N ILE A 198 -11.31 9.56 5.71
CA ILE A 198 -12.46 9.52 6.63
C ILE A 198 -13.63 10.41 6.20
N ARG A 199 -13.42 11.38 5.30
CA ARG A 199 -14.51 12.27 4.85
C ARG A 199 -15.63 11.50 4.17
N HIS A 200 -15.32 10.34 3.60
CA HIS A 200 -16.26 9.44 2.95
C HIS A 200 -16.84 8.37 3.89
N ILE A 201 -16.37 8.32 5.13
CA ILE A 201 -16.75 7.30 6.12
C ILE A 201 -17.56 8.02 7.18
N TYR A 202 -18.86 7.77 7.19
CA TYR A 202 -19.85 8.38 8.07
C TYR A 202 -19.49 8.21 9.57
N PHE A 203 -18.60 9.06 10.09
CA PHE A 203 -18.34 9.21 11.52
C PHE A 203 -18.34 10.71 11.85
N ASN A 204 -19.41 11.14 12.52
CA ASN A 204 -19.67 12.46 13.08
C ASN A 204 -19.11 13.66 12.28
N PRO A 205 -19.92 14.29 11.40
CA PRO A 205 -19.47 15.33 10.48
C PRO A 205 -18.88 16.57 11.16
N ILE A 206 -19.17 16.83 12.44
CA ILE A 206 -18.73 18.06 13.11
C ILE A 206 -17.21 18.07 13.34
N PHE A 207 -16.65 16.98 13.89
CA PHE A 207 -15.22 16.92 14.24
C PHE A 207 -14.30 16.87 13.02
N VAL A 208 -14.69 16.12 11.98
CA VAL A 208 -13.92 16.02 10.73
C VAL A 208 -13.99 17.35 9.95
N THR A 209 -15.16 18.00 9.94
CA THR A 209 -15.34 19.29 9.27
C THR A 209 -14.56 20.40 9.98
N GLU A 210 -14.55 20.44 11.30
CA GLU A 210 -13.73 21.37 12.08
C GLU A 210 -12.25 21.25 11.73
N ILE A 211 -11.69 20.03 11.71
CA ILE A 211 -10.27 19.82 11.36
C ILE A 211 -10.00 20.13 9.87
N LEU A 212 -10.91 19.78 8.96
CA LEU A 212 -10.75 20.09 7.53
C LEU A 212 -10.74 21.60 7.26
N LEU A 213 -11.57 22.36 7.97
CA LEU A 213 -11.71 23.81 7.85
C LEU A 213 -10.61 24.61 8.55
N MET A 214 -9.81 23.98 9.43
CA MET A 214 -8.66 24.65 10.06
C MET A 214 -7.63 25.11 9.01
N SER A 215 -7.13 26.33 9.21
CA SER A 215 -6.02 26.90 8.48
C SER A 215 -4.73 26.09 8.66
N LYS A 216 -3.77 26.24 7.74
CA LYS A 216 -2.44 25.62 7.86
C LYS A 216 -1.77 25.92 9.21
N ASP A 217 -1.97 27.13 9.74
CA ASP A 217 -1.36 27.57 11.00
C ASP A 217 -2.07 27.02 12.25
N GLU A 218 -3.38 26.84 12.22
CA GLU A 218 -4.13 26.16 13.29
C GLU A 218 -3.77 24.68 13.36
N LYS A 219 -3.68 24.02 12.20
CA LYS A 219 -3.15 22.66 12.10
C LYS A 219 -1.72 22.61 12.66
N ARG A 220 -0.83 23.50 12.21
CA ARG A 220 0.53 23.59 12.77
C ARG A 220 0.52 23.78 14.29
N LYS A 221 -0.29 24.65 14.88
CA LYS A 221 -0.34 24.86 16.34
C LYS A 221 -0.76 23.63 17.14
N ILE A 222 -1.66 22.81 16.60
CA ILE A 222 -2.10 21.55 17.21
C ILE A 222 -1.02 20.47 17.05
N PHE A 223 -0.33 20.43 15.91
CA PHE A 223 0.56 19.34 15.53
C PHE A 223 2.07 19.60 15.77
N TRP A 224 2.53 20.85 15.96
CA TRP A 224 3.95 21.22 16.12
C TRP A 224 4.40 21.52 17.56
N LYS A 225 3.50 21.67 18.53
CA LYS A 225 3.88 22.27 19.83
C LYS A 225 4.65 21.34 20.77
N SER A 226 5.16 20.22 20.28
CA SER A 226 5.71 19.18 21.13
C SER A 226 6.64 18.28 20.33
N HIS A 227 7.87 18.17 20.81
CA HIS A 227 8.92 17.26 20.38
C HIS A 227 8.37 15.89 19.92
N ASN A 228 8.96 15.34 18.85
CA ASN A 228 8.59 14.14 18.07
C ASN A 228 7.81 13.00 18.77
N SER A 229 7.98 12.77 20.07
CA SER A 229 7.22 11.77 20.84
C SER A 229 5.75 12.13 21.07
N PHE A 230 5.39 13.40 21.15
CA PHE A 230 4.01 13.79 21.45
C PHE A 230 3.11 13.74 20.21
N PHE A 231 3.59 14.09 19.02
CA PHE A 231 2.80 13.94 17.78
C PHE A 231 2.49 12.46 17.50
N LEU A 232 3.49 11.58 17.64
CA LEU A 232 3.29 10.13 17.49
C LEU A 232 2.42 9.54 18.60
N SER A 233 2.46 10.08 19.82
CA SER A 233 1.55 9.65 20.88
C SER A 233 0.15 10.22 20.74
N VAL A 234 -0.03 11.42 20.19
CA VAL A 234 -1.36 12.02 19.90
C VAL A 234 -1.99 11.34 18.70
N TRP A 235 -1.24 11.07 17.64
CA TRP A 235 -1.74 10.33 16.49
C TRP A 235 -1.93 8.85 16.87
N GLY A 236 -1.00 8.22 17.59
CA GLY A 236 -1.21 6.92 18.21
C GLY A 236 -2.50 6.86 19.04
N ARG A 237 -2.75 7.86 19.89
CA ARG A 237 -3.99 8.00 20.67
C ARG A 237 -5.21 8.27 19.80
N VAL A 238 -5.13 9.06 18.74
CA VAL A 238 -6.27 9.28 17.83
C VAL A 238 -6.60 7.99 17.09
N VAL A 239 -5.60 7.23 16.62
CA VAL A 239 -5.81 5.88 16.07
C VAL A 239 -6.42 4.95 17.12
N GLU A 240 -5.91 4.92 18.34
CA GLU A 240 -6.42 4.09 19.44
C GLU A 240 -7.85 4.47 19.85
N ILE A 241 -8.18 5.77 19.93
CA ILE A 241 -9.53 6.26 20.22
C ILE A 241 -10.49 5.86 19.09
N LEU A 242 -10.06 5.97 17.84
CA LEU A 242 -10.87 5.54 16.69
C LEU A 242 -11.08 4.02 16.70
N LEU A 243 -10.04 3.22 16.97
CA LEU A 243 -10.14 1.77 17.13
C LEU A 243 -11.01 1.36 18.32
N HIS A 244 -10.92 2.07 19.44
CA HIS A 244 -11.74 1.80 20.63
C HIS A 244 -13.21 2.13 20.41
N LYS A 245 -13.51 3.31 19.84
CA LYS A 245 -14.88 3.68 19.45
C LYS A 245 -15.45 2.70 18.42
N TRP A 246 -14.61 2.20 17.53
CA TRP A 246 -14.97 1.17 16.56
C TRP A 246 -15.35 -0.16 17.23
N ASN A 247 -14.53 -0.67 18.13
CA ASN A 247 -14.82 -1.92 18.86
C ASN A 247 -16.12 -1.83 19.68
N LYS A 248 -16.36 -0.68 20.32
CA LYS A 248 -17.60 -0.45 21.07
C LYS A 248 -18.85 -0.41 20.17
N TYR A 249 -18.71 0.08 18.93
CA TYR A 249 -19.80 0.06 17.95
C TYR A 249 -20.12 -1.36 17.46
N GLN A 250 -19.12 -2.24 17.36
CA GLN A 250 -19.30 -3.67 17.00
C GLN A 250 -20.07 -4.47 18.07
N GLU A 251 -20.03 -4.06 19.34
CA GLU A 251 -20.79 -4.71 20.42
C GLU A 251 -22.27 -4.31 20.42
N THR A 252 -22.63 -3.24 19.69
CA THR A 252 -23.98 -2.67 19.64
C THR A 252 -24.76 -2.97 18.35
N VAL A 253 -24.18 -3.72 17.41
CA VAL A 253 -24.77 -4.13 16.12
C VAL A 253 -24.64 -5.63 15.98
#